data_AF-A0A1I7CL63-F1
#
_entry.id   AF-A0A1I7CL63-F1
#
_cell.length_a   1.000
_cell.length_b   1.000
_cell.length_c   1.000
_cell.angle_alpha   90.00
_cell.angle_beta   90.00
_cell.angle_gamma   90.00
#
_symmetry.space_group_name_H-M   'P 1'
#
loop_
_entity.id
_entity.type
_entity.pdbx_description
1 polymer ?
#
loop_
_entity_poly.entity_id
_entity_poly.type
_entity_poly.pdbx_seq_one_letter_code
_entity_poly.pdbx_strand_id
1 'polypeptide(L)'
;MSEEIEDTPPIWDAFCTALGTEHRGAKEIIGASGLVHPVEAIGVDDKGKRIVLVSSEFNPRISALMRGDVQATMPSMRVLVARPLAIDLAHAARSMFFTESGALELGKLLQAVELFQAGEDGKDQLTEMLGPEAKGLLTGVKMSSLRISTIVLSVVDQFIAFDWGKVSSPVDGNYLQSAADVLTQFSQVDNLAGDRAQGICPIPTYELTEADWELFHKNKQIDEIQSRLKDLDIFQYFFPPTDRLALGLIDRNVSSEEDIAASFNLAQVQGHELSKNTIVPDAENLRETMAQLKIEGYVMEGEFTTELSEGGEAFRKTIKVRPSEGLITKLSQIVSVKIDLNLKDLLGGK
;
A
#
# COMPACT_ATOMS: atom_id res chain seq x y z
N MET A 1 2.49 -7.08 -41.82
CA MET A 1 2.36 -7.49 -40.41
C MET A 1 3.60 -6.98 -39.70
N SER A 2 3.54 -5.74 -39.23
CA SER A 2 4.48 -5.24 -38.22
C SER A 2 4.07 -5.90 -36.92
N GLU A 3 4.95 -6.71 -36.34
CA GLU A 3 4.87 -7.00 -34.91
C GLU A 3 5.02 -5.67 -34.19
N GLU A 4 3.89 -5.12 -33.73
CA GLU A 4 3.93 -4.18 -32.61
C GLU A 4 4.46 -4.98 -31.43
N ILE A 5 5.75 -4.84 -31.16
CA ILE A 5 6.30 -5.15 -29.85
C ILE A 5 5.44 -4.34 -28.88
N GLU A 6 4.62 -5.02 -28.07
CA GLU A 6 3.95 -4.36 -26.95
C GLU A 6 5.03 -3.68 -26.11
N ASP A 7 5.19 -2.37 -26.29
CA ASP A 7 6.30 -1.55 -25.76
C ASP A 7 6.18 -1.35 -24.23
N THR A 8 5.27 -2.11 -23.59
CA THR A 8 5.01 -2.08 -22.16
C THR A 8 5.30 -3.48 -21.60
N PRO A 9 6.30 -3.63 -20.72
CA PRO A 9 6.69 -4.94 -20.21
C PRO A 9 5.55 -5.59 -19.41
N PRO A 10 5.36 -6.92 -19.48
CA PRO A 10 4.32 -7.62 -18.73
C PRO A 10 4.73 -7.80 -17.25
N ILE A 11 4.93 -6.69 -16.54
CA ILE A 11 5.34 -6.68 -15.12
C ILE A 11 4.37 -7.49 -14.25
N TRP A 12 3.10 -7.50 -14.65
CA TRP A 12 2.04 -8.16 -13.92
C TRP A 12 2.09 -9.68 -14.04
N ASP A 13 2.67 -10.21 -15.12
CA ASP A 13 2.93 -11.64 -15.26
C ASP A 13 3.96 -12.09 -14.21
N ALA A 14 5.08 -11.38 -14.12
CA ALA A 14 6.10 -11.63 -13.11
C ALA A 14 5.59 -11.43 -11.68
N PHE A 15 4.78 -10.39 -11.45
CA PHE A 15 4.10 -10.16 -10.18
C PHE A 15 3.17 -11.32 -9.80
N CYS A 16 2.27 -11.73 -10.69
CA CYS A 16 1.35 -12.85 -10.46
C CYS A 16 2.12 -14.15 -10.21
N THR A 17 3.15 -14.43 -11.01
CA THR A 17 4.00 -15.61 -10.86
C THR A 17 4.73 -15.60 -9.52
N ALA A 18 5.25 -14.46 -9.09
CA ALA A 18 5.91 -14.31 -7.79
C ALA A 18 4.96 -14.54 -6.61
N LEU A 19 3.66 -14.28 -6.78
CA LEU A 19 2.63 -14.62 -5.79
C LEU A 19 2.13 -16.08 -5.90
N GLY A 20 2.72 -16.89 -6.77
CA GLY A 20 2.32 -18.28 -6.99
C GLY A 20 0.98 -18.42 -7.73
N THR A 21 0.59 -17.42 -8.53
CA THR A 21 -0.65 -17.40 -9.29
C THR A 21 -0.38 -17.46 -10.80
N GLU A 22 -1.30 -18.06 -11.55
CA GLU A 22 -1.27 -18.06 -13.01
C GLU A 22 -1.78 -16.71 -13.53
N HIS A 23 -0.97 -16.00 -14.31
CA HIS A 23 -1.36 -14.75 -14.94
C HIS A 23 -2.36 -14.97 -16.09
N ARG A 24 -3.47 -14.23 -16.07
CA ARG A 24 -4.45 -14.16 -17.16
C ARG A 24 -4.51 -12.72 -17.67
N GLY A 25 -4.15 -12.53 -18.94
CA GLY A 25 -4.02 -11.21 -19.58
C GLY A 25 -5.33 -10.47 -19.90
N ALA A 26 -6.45 -10.82 -19.27
CA ALA A 26 -7.69 -10.07 -19.44
C ALA A 26 -7.55 -8.70 -18.76
N LYS A 27 -8.08 -7.65 -19.41
CA LYS A 27 -8.01 -6.25 -18.92
C LYS A 27 -9.27 -5.77 -18.23
N GLU A 28 -10.29 -6.62 -18.16
CA GLU A 28 -11.58 -6.32 -17.56
C GLU A 28 -12.12 -7.57 -16.87
N ILE A 29 -12.89 -7.39 -15.79
CA ILE A 29 -13.61 -8.44 -15.10
C ILE A 29 -15.03 -7.98 -14.75
N ILE A 30 -16.01 -8.86 -14.96
CA ILE A 30 -17.43 -8.54 -14.72
C ILE A 30 -17.84 -9.06 -13.35
N GLY A 31 -18.36 -8.16 -12.51
CA GLY A 31 -18.90 -8.50 -11.20
C GLY A 31 -20.37 -8.92 -11.22
N ALA A 32 -20.88 -9.37 -10.08
CA ALA A 32 -22.24 -9.91 -9.96
C ALA A 32 -23.32 -8.85 -10.21
N SER A 33 -22.98 -7.58 -9.97
CA SER A 33 -23.80 -6.41 -10.28
C SER A 33 -23.94 -6.15 -11.79
N GLY A 34 -23.15 -6.82 -12.63
CA GLY A 34 -23.03 -6.54 -14.07
C GLY A 34 -22.06 -5.40 -14.39
N LEU A 35 -21.45 -4.77 -13.39
CA LEU A 35 -20.41 -3.77 -13.60
C LEU A 35 -19.14 -4.42 -14.17
N VAL A 36 -18.56 -3.73 -15.15
CA VAL A 36 -17.26 -4.08 -15.74
C VAL A 36 -16.18 -3.31 -15.00
N HIS A 37 -15.27 -4.03 -14.36
CA HIS A 37 -14.16 -3.44 -13.61
C HIS A 37 -12.87 -3.56 -14.44
N PRO A 38 -12.15 -2.46 -14.69
CA PRO A 38 -10.87 -2.49 -15.39
C PRO A 38 -9.76 -3.01 -14.48
N VAL A 39 -8.94 -3.91 -15.02
CA VAL A 39 -7.81 -4.54 -14.31
C VAL A 39 -6.56 -4.51 -15.16
N GLU A 40 -5.42 -4.35 -14.49
CA GLU A 40 -4.12 -4.47 -15.12
C GLU A 40 -3.74 -5.94 -15.33
N ALA A 41 -4.15 -6.80 -14.39
CA ALA A 41 -3.94 -8.24 -14.43
C ALA A 41 -4.87 -9.03 -13.49
N ILE A 42 -5.01 -10.31 -13.81
CA ILE A 42 -5.73 -11.30 -13.02
C ILE A 42 -4.77 -12.47 -12.76
N GLY A 43 -4.37 -12.65 -11.51
CA GLY A 43 -3.66 -13.85 -11.05
C GLY A 43 -4.64 -14.87 -10.48
N VAL A 44 -4.60 -16.11 -10.95
CA VAL A 44 -5.49 -17.19 -10.48
C VAL A 44 -4.68 -18.31 -9.84
N ASP A 45 -5.05 -18.69 -8.62
CA ASP A 45 -4.57 -19.90 -7.95
C ASP A 45 -5.77 -20.83 -7.69
N ASP A 46 -5.95 -21.80 -8.59
CA ASP A 46 -7.03 -22.77 -8.51
C ASP A 46 -6.90 -23.75 -7.33
N LYS A 47 -5.67 -23.96 -6.83
CA LYS A 47 -5.37 -24.88 -5.73
C LYS A 47 -5.69 -24.22 -4.39
N GLY A 48 -5.21 -23.00 -4.17
CA GLY A 48 -5.54 -22.17 -3.02
C GLY A 48 -6.91 -21.50 -3.09
N LYS A 49 -7.64 -21.68 -4.21
CA LYS A 49 -8.95 -21.06 -4.47
C LYS A 49 -8.89 -19.54 -4.30
N ARG A 50 -7.87 -18.91 -4.89
CA ARG A 50 -7.60 -17.48 -4.75
C ARG A 50 -7.54 -16.80 -6.11
N ILE A 51 -8.02 -15.57 -6.16
CA ILE A 51 -7.86 -14.66 -7.30
C ILE A 51 -7.23 -13.39 -6.78
N VAL A 52 -6.14 -12.96 -7.41
CA VAL A 52 -5.49 -11.67 -7.18
C VAL A 52 -5.82 -10.76 -8.35
N LEU A 53 -6.53 -9.68 -8.08
CA LEU A 53 -6.85 -8.65 -9.07
C LEU A 53 -5.91 -7.46 -8.87
N VAL A 54 -5.22 -7.06 -9.92
CA VAL A 54 -4.52 -5.77 -9.97
C VAL A 54 -5.48 -4.77 -10.60
N SER A 55 -6.05 -3.89 -9.78
CA SER A 55 -7.06 -2.91 -10.19
C SER A 55 -6.46 -1.80 -11.05
N SER A 56 -7.15 -1.40 -12.14
CA SER A 56 -6.79 -0.18 -12.89
C SER A 56 -7.57 1.05 -12.42
N GLU A 57 -8.34 0.92 -11.34
CA GLU A 57 -9.14 2.01 -10.79
C GLU A 57 -8.27 3.04 -10.06
N PHE A 58 -8.60 4.33 -10.21
CA PHE A 58 -7.87 5.39 -9.51
C PHE A 58 -8.30 5.50 -8.04
N ASN A 59 -9.53 5.09 -7.71
CA ASN A 59 -10.11 5.28 -6.39
C ASN A 59 -10.11 3.97 -5.56
N PRO A 60 -9.62 4.01 -4.31
CA PRO A 60 -9.65 2.84 -3.41
C PRO A 60 -11.05 2.26 -3.16
N ARG A 61 -12.09 3.10 -3.05
CA ARG A 61 -13.45 2.63 -2.78
C ARG A 61 -14.02 1.84 -3.95
N ILE A 62 -13.74 2.26 -5.19
CA ILE A 62 -14.18 1.53 -6.39
C ILE A 62 -13.44 0.18 -6.47
N SER A 63 -12.14 0.16 -6.17
CA SER A 63 -11.37 -1.10 -6.07
C SER A 63 -11.92 -2.03 -4.97
N ALA A 64 -12.42 -1.49 -3.86
CA ALA A 64 -13.03 -2.28 -2.79
C ALA A 64 -14.39 -2.84 -3.21
N LEU A 65 -15.17 -2.06 -3.97
CA LEU A 65 -16.41 -2.50 -4.59
C LEU A 65 -16.14 -3.64 -5.58
N MET A 66 -15.15 -3.51 -6.46
CA MET A 66 -14.71 -4.57 -7.37
C MET A 66 -14.46 -5.89 -6.63
N ARG A 67 -13.74 -5.84 -5.49
CA ARG A 67 -13.51 -7.03 -4.67
C ARG A 67 -14.81 -7.73 -4.27
N GLY A 68 -15.74 -6.98 -3.67
CA GLY A 68 -17.01 -7.53 -3.20
C GLY A 68 -17.88 -8.05 -4.34
N ASP A 69 -17.88 -7.34 -5.46
CA ASP A 69 -18.68 -7.64 -6.63
C ASP A 69 -18.19 -8.90 -7.35
N VAL A 70 -16.87 -9.04 -7.55
CA VAL A 70 -16.25 -10.26 -8.11
C VAL A 70 -16.36 -11.43 -7.14
N GLN A 71 -16.19 -11.20 -5.83
CA GLN A 71 -16.36 -12.23 -4.81
C GLN A 71 -17.77 -12.82 -4.81
N ALA A 72 -18.80 -12.02 -5.11
CA ALA A 72 -20.17 -12.48 -5.28
C ALA A 72 -20.36 -13.31 -6.56
N THR A 73 -19.66 -12.98 -7.65
CA THR A 73 -19.67 -13.78 -8.90
C THR A 73 -19.02 -15.15 -8.72
N MET A 74 -17.96 -15.23 -7.92
CA MET A 74 -17.17 -16.45 -7.70
C MET A 74 -17.09 -16.81 -6.21
N PRO A 75 -18.19 -17.28 -5.58
CA PRO A 75 -18.23 -17.54 -4.13
C PRO A 75 -17.22 -18.60 -3.65
N SER A 76 -16.80 -19.50 -4.54
CA SER A 76 -15.82 -20.54 -4.26
C SER A 76 -14.38 -20.06 -4.28
N MET A 77 -14.12 -18.84 -4.77
CA MET A 77 -12.79 -18.23 -4.83
C MET A 77 -12.65 -17.15 -3.76
N ARG A 78 -11.44 -16.84 -3.34
CA ARG A 78 -11.10 -15.75 -2.43
C ARG A 78 -10.48 -14.61 -3.22
N VAL A 79 -11.17 -13.47 -3.26
CA VAL A 79 -10.75 -12.33 -4.09
C VAL A 79 -9.90 -11.37 -3.27
N LEU A 80 -8.64 -11.25 -3.66
CA LEU A 80 -7.70 -10.24 -3.18
C LEU A 80 -7.57 -9.15 -4.24
N VAL A 81 -7.47 -7.91 -3.80
CA VAL A 81 -7.29 -6.75 -4.69
C VAL A 81 -6.04 -5.99 -4.28
N ALA A 82 -5.23 -5.67 -5.27
CA ALA A 82 -4.12 -4.74 -5.17
C ALA A 82 -4.31 -3.60 -6.17
N ARG A 83 -3.79 -2.41 -5.86
CA ARG A 83 -3.95 -1.21 -6.69
C ARG A 83 -2.61 -0.51 -6.87
N PRO A 84 -2.09 -0.40 -8.11
CA PRO A 84 -0.89 0.35 -8.39
C PRO A 84 -1.09 1.85 -8.18
N LEU A 85 -0.06 2.47 -7.64
CA LEU A 85 0.10 3.91 -7.56
C LEU A 85 1.36 4.30 -8.32
N ALA A 86 1.21 4.94 -9.48
CA ALA A 86 2.31 5.35 -10.34
C ALA A 86 2.93 6.69 -9.95
N ILE A 87 2.18 7.54 -9.26
CA ILE A 87 2.64 8.84 -8.77
C ILE A 87 2.13 9.02 -7.35
N ASP A 88 3.02 9.40 -6.46
CA ASP A 88 2.70 9.86 -5.11
C ASP A 88 3.29 11.28 -4.94
N LEU A 89 2.43 12.28 -4.76
CA LEU A 89 2.83 13.67 -4.61
C LEU A 89 3.65 13.93 -3.34
N ALA A 90 3.35 13.21 -2.26
CA ALA A 90 4.09 13.31 -1.00
C ALA A 90 5.49 12.70 -1.15
N HIS A 91 5.59 11.55 -1.82
CA HIS A 91 6.87 10.94 -2.15
C HIS A 91 7.68 11.84 -3.08
N ALA A 92 7.08 12.37 -4.14
CA ALA A 92 7.75 13.32 -5.04
C ALA A 92 8.28 14.55 -4.28
N ALA A 93 7.47 15.14 -3.39
CA ALA A 93 7.90 16.25 -2.56
C ALA A 93 9.09 15.88 -1.66
N ARG A 94 9.03 14.73 -0.97
CA ARG A 94 10.14 14.20 -0.14
C ARG A 94 11.42 14.02 -0.95
N SER A 95 11.33 13.34 -2.09
CA SER A 95 12.51 13.02 -2.90
C SER A 95 13.16 14.25 -3.55
N MET A 96 12.37 15.28 -3.87
CA MET A 96 12.87 16.49 -4.54
C MET A 96 13.36 17.58 -3.58
N PHE A 97 12.69 17.76 -2.44
CA PHE A 97 12.89 18.93 -1.58
C PHE A 97 13.34 18.60 -0.16
N PHE A 98 13.50 17.33 0.21
CA PHE A 98 13.94 16.95 1.55
C PHE A 98 15.20 16.09 1.49
N THR A 99 16.04 16.24 2.51
CA THR A 99 17.19 15.37 2.72
C THR A 99 16.75 13.98 3.17
N GLU A 100 17.67 13.01 3.14
CA GLU A 100 17.45 11.68 3.73
C GLU A 100 17.10 11.74 5.23
N SER A 101 17.54 12.79 5.93
CA SER A 101 17.18 13.05 7.33
C SER A 101 15.81 13.70 7.53
N GLY A 102 15.09 13.98 6.44
CA GLY A 102 13.76 14.61 6.47
C GLY A 102 13.79 16.13 6.68
N ALA A 103 14.95 16.78 6.55
CA ALA A 103 15.05 18.23 6.63
C ALA A 103 14.76 18.85 5.26
N LEU A 104 14.01 19.96 5.23
CA LEU A 104 13.73 20.68 4.00
C LEU A 104 15.01 21.31 3.42
N GLU A 105 15.30 21.02 2.16
CA GLU A 105 16.40 21.62 1.40
C GLU A 105 16.03 23.04 0.95
N LEU A 106 16.15 24.00 1.87
CA LEU A 106 15.79 25.40 1.62
C LEU A 106 16.47 26.01 0.39
N GLY A 107 17.71 25.59 0.09
CA GLY A 107 18.43 26.03 -1.11
C GLY A 107 17.76 25.59 -2.42
N LYS A 108 17.37 24.31 -2.51
CA LYS A 108 16.60 23.78 -3.66
C LYS A 108 15.24 24.44 -3.76
N LEU A 109 14.57 24.67 -2.63
CA LEU A 109 13.29 25.37 -2.61
C LEU A 109 13.39 26.80 -3.10
N LEU A 110 14.39 27.57 -2.61
CA LEU A 110 14.67 28.93 -3.07
C LEU A 110 14.89 28.96 -4.59
N GLN A 111 15.78 28.09 -5.07
CA GLN A 111 16.08 27.98 -6.50
C GLN A 111 14.83 27.62 -7.32
N ALA A 112 14.01 26.67 -6.84
CA ALA A 112 12.76 26.31 -7.50
C ALA A 112 11.77 27.47 -7.56
N VAL A 113 11.61 28.25 -6.48
CA VAL A 113 10.72 29.41 -6.42
C VAL A 113 11.20 30.52 -7.37
N GLU A 114 12.50 30.81 -7.38
CA GLU A 114 13.10 31.80 -8.28
C GLU A 114 12.91 31.41 -9.75
N LEU A 115 13.18 30.16 -10.11
CA LEU A 115 12.99 29.63 -11.46
C LEU A 115 11.52 29.63 -11.88
N PHE A 116 10.61 29.29 -10.96
CA PHE A 116 9.17 29.37 -11.23
C PHE A 116 8.70 30.81 -11.48
N GLN A 117 9.22 31.78 -10.73
CA GLN A 117 8.91 33.21 -10.92
C GLN A 117 9.48 33.77 -12.22
N ALA A 118 10.58 33.20 -12.74
CA ALA A 118 11.16 33.56 -14.02
C ALA A 118 10.31 33.11 -15.23
N GLY A 119 9.21 32.36 -15.02
CA GLY A 119 8.26 32.02 -16.07
C GLY A 119 8.85 31.09 -17.14
N GLU A 120 8.72 31.45 -18.42
CA GLU A 120 9.22 30.61 -19.52
C GLU A 120 10.76 30.48 -19.51
N ASP A 121 11.49 31.53 -19.11
CA ASP A 121 12.96 31.53 -19.09
C ASP A 121 13.54 30.61 -18.00
N GLY A 122 12.80 30.41 -16.90
CA GLY A 122 13.19 29.51 -15.81
C GLY A 122 12.76 28.06 -16.02
N LYS A 123 11.90 27.78 -17.01
CA LYS A 123 11.30 26.45 -17.21
C LYS A 123 12.33 25.39 -17.58
N ASP A 124 13.27 25.70 -18.48
CA ASP A 124 14.29 24.75 -18.92
C ASP A 124 15.27 24.44 -17.79
N GLN A 125 15.67 25.43 -17.01
CA GLN A 125 16.53 25.27 -15.82
C GLN A 125 15.81 24.53 -14.69
N LEU A 126 14.50 24.77 -14.49
CA LEU A 126 13.70 24.03 -13.53
C LEU A 126 13.59 22.55 -13.93
N THR A 127 13.45 22.30 -15.24
CA THR A 127 13.43 20.94 -15.82
C THR A 127 14.80 20.27 -15.69
N GLU A 128 15.90 21.01 -15.81
CA GLU A 128 17.24 20.46 -15.60
C GLU A 128 17.48 20.12 -14.12
N MET A 129 17.05 21.00 -13.21
CA MET A 129 17.20 20.83 -11.76
C MET A 129 16.35 19.67 -11.21
N LEU A 130 15.10 19.54 -11.64
CA LEU A 130 14.18 18.50 -11.18
C LEU A 130 14.15 17.28 -12.10
N GLY A 131 14.85 17.36 -13.23
CA GLY A 131 14.78 16.39 -14.33
C GLY A 131 15.15 14.97 -13.94
N PRO A 132 16.24 14.72 -13.19
CA PRO A 132 16.61 13.37 -12.75
C PRO A 132 15.52 12.69 -11.91
N GLU A 133 14.98 13.41 -10.92
CA GLU A 133 13.92 12.93 -10.02
C GLU A 133 12.58 12.79 -10.75
N ALA A 134 12.24 13.76 -11.61
CA ALA A 134 11.06 13.72 -12.45
C ALA A 134 11.13 12.58 -13.47
N LYS A 135 12.31 12.27 -14.02
CA LYS A 135 12.53 11.13 -14.92
C LYS A 135 12.22 9.82 -14.21
N GLY A 136 12.64 9.66 -12.95
CA GLY A 136 12.27 8.48 -12.14
C GLY A 136 10.75 8.30 -12.02
N LEU A 137 10.03 9.38 -11.71
CA LEU A 137 8.56 9.36 -11.62
C LEU A 137 7.90 9.06 -12.98
N LEU A 138 8.39 9.67 -14.06
CA LEU A 138 7.89 9.45 -15.42
C LEU A 138 8.17 8.03 -15.93
N THR A 139 9.30 7.44 -15.53
CA THR A 139 9.57 6.02 -15.78
C THR A 139 8.53 5.15 -15.09
N GLY A 140 8.20 5.42 -13.81
CA GLY A 140 7.12 4.71 -13.12
C GLY A 140 5.78 4.80 -13.84
N VAL A 141 5.41 6.00 -14.31
CA VAL A 141 4.21 6.23 -15.14
C VAL A 141 4.23 5.38 -16.41
N LYS A 142 5.32 5.47 -17.19
CA LYS A 142 5.45 4.75 -18.47
C LYS A 142 5.37 3.23 -18.27
N MET A 143 5.98 2.73 -17.20
CA MET A 143 6.14 1.29 -16.96
C MET A 143 4.93 0.66 -16.24
N SER A 144 4.11 1.45 -15.53
CA SER A 144 2.97 0.97 -14.74
C SER A 144 1.80 0.40 -15.54
N SER A 145 1.83 0.47 -16.88
CA SER A 145 0.75 0.13 -17.84
C SER A 145 -0.62 0.81 -17.59
N LEU A 146 -0.71 1.67 -16.57
CA LEU A 146 -1.93 2.39 -16.22
C LEU A 146 -2.32 3.40 -17.31
N ARG A 147 -3.63 3.52 -17.54
CA ARG A 147 -4.17 4.57 -18.41
C ARG A 147 -3.80 5.95 -17.84
N ILE A 148 -3.36 6.86 -18.71
CA ILE A 148 -3.01 8.25 -18.33
C ILE A 148 -4.15 8.93 -17.58
N SER A 149 -5.40 8.69 -17.97
CA SER A 149 -6.58 9.22 -17.26
C SER A 149 -6.64 8.75 -15.80
N THR A 150 -6.33 7.49 -15.51
CA THR A 150 -6.27 6.94 -14.15
C THR A 150 -5.20 7.65 -13.34
N ILE A 151 -4.03 7.86 -13.94
CA ILE A 151 -2.90 8.56 -13.30
C ILE A 151 -3.27 10.00 -12.97
N VAL A 152 -3.85 10.74 -13.93
CA VAL A 152 -4.31 12.12 -13.72
C VAL A 152 -5.37 12.20 -12.62
N LEU A 153 -6.37 11.32 -12.65
CA LEU A 153 -7.41 11.29 -11.62
C LEU A 153 -6.85 10.95 -10.24
N SER A 154 -5.87 10.04 -10.17
CA SER A 154 -5.16 9.72 -8.92
C SER A 154 -4.40 10.94 -8.36
N VAL A 155 -3.72 11.70 -9.22
CA VAL A 155 -3.04 12.94 -8.80
C VAL A 155 -4.04 13.98 -8.29
N VAL A 156 -5.17 14.14 -8.97
CA VAL A 156 -6.26 15.03 -8.53
C VAL A 156 -6.84 14.59 -7.18
N ASP A 157 -7.07 13.29 -6.98
CA ASP A 157 -7.58 12.73 -5.72
C ASP A 157 -6.63 13.00 -4.55
N GLN A 158 -5.32 12.82 -4.76
CA GLN A 158 -4.28 13.15 -3.76
C GLN A 158 -4.27 14.64 -3.41
N PHE A 159 -4.42 15.52 -4.41
CA PHE A 159 -4.47 16.96 -4.20
C PHE A 159 -5.73 17.41 -3.46
N ILE A 160 -6.87 16.78 -3.71
CA ILE A 160 -8.14 17.05 -3.01
C ILE A 160 -8.08 16.55 -1.56
N ALA A 161 -7.40 15.42 -1.32
CA ALA A 161 -7.24 14.85 0.02
C ALA A 161 -6.36 15.72 0.96
N PHE A 162 -5.62 16.67 0.39
CA PHE A 162 -4.78 17.59 1.13
C PHE A 162 -5.61 18.59 1.95
N ASP A 163 -5.21 18.82 3.21
CA ASP A 163 -5.91 19.74 4.12
C ASP A 163 -5.49 21.19 3.88
N TRP A 164 -6.07 21.81 2.84
CA TRP A 164 -5.83 23.20 2.46
C TRP A 164 -6.11 24.20 3.59
N GLY A 165 -6.91 23.84 4.59
CA GLY A 165 -7.22 24.70 5.73
C GLY A 165 -6.05 24.89 6.69
N LYS A 166 -5.06 23.99 6.68
CA LYS A 166 -3.85 24.06 7.52
C LYS A 166 -2.69 24.81 6.86
N VAL A 167 -2.78 25.10 5.56
CA VAL A 167 -1.75 25.90 4.88
C VAL A 167 -1.93 27.35 5.26
N SER A 168 -0.86 27.95 5.78
CA SER A 168 -0.81 29.38 6.07
C SER A 168 -1.09 30.14 4.76
N SER A 169 -2.16 30.94 4.74
CA SER A 169 -2.29 31.97 3.70
C SER A 169 -1.07 32.87 3.79
N PRO A 170 -0.48 33.34 2.68
CA PRO A 170 0.71 34.18 2.73
C PRO A 170 0.39 35.47 3.48
N VAL A 171 0.75 35.50 4.77
CA VAL A 171 0.72 36.71 5.58
C VAL A 171 1.98 37.47 5.21
N ASP A 172 1.83 38.70 4.73
CA ASP A 172 2.90 39.64 4.39
C ASP A 172 3.83 39.27 3.20
N GLY A 173 3.32 38.56 2.19
CA GLY A 173 4.04 38.37 0.92
C GLY A 173 5.28 37.45 1.00
N ASN A 174 5.45 36.72 2.10
CA ASN A 174 6.51 35.73 2.25
C ASN A 174 6.12 34.40 1.57
N TYR A 175 6.17 34.39 0.24
CA TYR A 175 5.87 33.21 -0.59
C TYR A 175 6.75 32.00 -0.27
N LEU A 176 7.97 32.24 0.24
CA LEU A 176 8.88 31.17 0.64
C LEU A 176 8.35 30.36 1.82
N GLN A 177 7.86 31.05 2.87
CA GLN A 177 7.34 30.38 4.05
C GLN A 177 6.09 29.58 3.69
N SER A 178 5.18 30.14 2.90
CA SER A 178 4.00 29.41 2.42
C SER A 178 4.39 28.20 1.57
N ALA A 179 5.37 28.31 0.67
CA ALA A 179 5.86 27.17 -0.11
C ALA A 179 6.49 26.08 0.77
N ALA A 180 7.28 26.47 1.76
CA ALA A 180 7.88 25.55 2.73
C ALA A 180 6.81 24.84 3.58
N ASP A 181 5.79 25.56 4.05
CA ASP A 181 4.67 25.03 4.82
C ASP A 181 3.86 24.04 3.97
N VAL A 182 3.54 24.40 2.72
CA VAL A 182 2.85 23.53 1.76
C VAL A 182 3.64 22.26 1.53
N LEU A 183 4.93 22.34 1.18
CA LEU A 183 5.77 21.17 0.92
C LEU A 183 5.93 20.29 2.17
N THR A 184 6.06 20.89 3.34
CA THR A 184 6.14 20.16 4.61
C THR A 184 4.85 19.43 4.94
N GLN A 185 3.70 20.03 4.67
CA GLN A 185 2.42 19.34 4.85
C GLN A 185 2.23 18.25 3.80
N PHE A 186 2.55 18.53 2.53
CA PHE A 186 2.43 17.54 1.44
C PHE A 186 3.31 16.33 1.70
N SER A 187 4.55 16.53 2.15
CA SER A 187 5.50 15.43 2.43
C SER A 187 5.05 14.50 3.57
N GLN A 188 4.12 14.96 4.41
CA GLN A 188 3.53 14.19 5.51
C GLN A 188 2.25 13.44 5.10
N VAL A 189 1.69 13.70 3.91
CA VAL A 189 0.49 12.99 3.45
C VAL A 189 0.83 11.53 3.16
N ASP A 190 -0.04 10.64 3.63
CA ASP A 190 0.02 9.21 3.34
C ASP A 190 -1.01 8.88 2.26
N ASN A 191 -0.58 8.96 1.00
CA ASN A 191 -1.45 8.72 -0.16
C ASN A 191 -1.89 7.26 -0.30
N LEU A 192 -1.24 6.34 0.42
CA LEU A 192 -1.59 4.93 0.45
C LEU A 192 -2.66 4.62 1.52
N ALA A 193 -2.92 5.53 2.45
CA ALA A 193 -3.84 5.31 3.56
C ALA A 193 -5.27 4.96 3.11
N GLY A 194 -5.72 5.53 1.97
CA GLY A 194 -7.02 5.25 1.38
C GLY A 194 -7.21 3.77 1.02
N ASP A 195 -6.21 3.15 0.40
CA ASP A 195 -6.22 1.72 0.08
C ASP A 195 -6.23 0.86 1.34
N ARG A 196 -5.34 1.18 2.28
CA ARG A 196 -5.20 0.39 3.50
C ARG A 196 -6.46 0.45 4.34
N ALA A 197 -7.13 1.61 4.39
CA ALA A 197 -8.41 1.78 5.05
C ALA A 197 -9.54 0.91 4.46
N GLN A 198 -9.47 0.58 3.17
CA GLN A 198 -10.41 -0.33 2.48
C GLN A 198 -9.95 -1.79 2.49
N GLY A 199 -8.80 -2.06 3.11
CA GLY A 199 -8.13 -3.35 3.08
C GLY A 199 -7.74 -3.80 1.69
N ILE A 200 -7.26 -2.87 0.87
CA ILE A 200 -6.63 -3.12 -0.44
C ILE A 200 -5.12 -3.03 -0.26
N CYS A 201 -4.37 -3.81 -1.04
CA CYS A 201 -2.92 -3.67 -1.11
C CYS A 201 -2.54 -2.54 -2.08
N PRO A 202 -2.05 -1.38 -1.63
CA PRO A 202 -1.41 -0.45 -2.54
C PRO A 202 -0.11 -1.06 -3.10
N ILE A 203 0.16 -0.86 -4.38
CA ILE A 203 1.44 -1.23 -5.01
C ILE A 203 2.14 0.09 -5.40
N PRO A 204 3.09 0.60 -4.60
CA PRO A 204 3.77 1.87 -4.86
C PRO A 204 4.76 1.72 -6.02
N THR A 205 4.26 1.64 -7.25
CA THR A 205 5.10 1.49 -8.45
C THR A 205 6.05 2.68 -8.67
N TYR A 206 5.79 3.83 -8.05
CA TYR A 206 6.73 4.96 -8.01
C TYR A 206 8.01 4.68 -7.21
N GLU A 207 8.03 3.65 -6.33
CA GLU A 207 9.24 3.24 -5.59
C GLU A 207 10.09 2.22 -6.36
N LEU A 208 9.67 1.81 -7.56
CA LEU A 208 10.41 0.88 -8.42
C LEU A 208 11.45 1.63 -9.25
N THR A 209 12.70 1.22 -9.10
CA THR A 209 13.85 1.71 -9.87
C THR A 209 13.89 1.10 -11.29
N GLU A 210 14.70 1.66 -12.19
CA GLU A 210 14.92 1.06 -13.52
C GLU A 210 15.39 -0.42 -13.43
N ALA A 211 16.25 -0.73 -12.45
CA ALA A 211 16.70 -2.10 -12.19
C ALA A 211 15.56 -3.01 -11.72
N ASP A 212 14.64 -2.50 -10.89
CA ASP A 212 13.43 -3.23 -10.51
C ASP A 212 12.59 -3.53 -11.75
N TRP A 213 12.34 -2.52 -12.59
CA TRP A 213 11.57 -2.70 -13.83
C TRP A 213 12.17 -3.74 -14.76
N GLU A 214 13.49 -3.76 -14.92
CA GLU A 214 14.18 -4.82 -15.67
C GLU A 214 14.03 -6.20 -15.03
N LEU A 215 14.10 -6.28 -13.70
CA LEU A 215 13.92 -7.52 -12.96
C LEU A 215 12.52 -8.11 -13.20
N PHE A 216 11.47 -7.28 -13.10
CA PHE A 216 10.09 -7.70 -13.42
C PHE A 216 9.94 -8.08 -14.89
N HIS A 217 10.58 -7.36 -15.82
CA HIS A 217 10.48 -7.67 -17.25
C HIS A 217 11.11 -9.01 -17.63
N LYS A 218 12.26 -9.36 -17.03
CA LYS A 218 12.98 -10.60 -17.35
C LYS A 218 12.19 -11.86 -16.96
N ASN A 219 11.28 -11.77 -15.97
CA ASN A 219 10.42 -12.85 -15.46
C ASN A 219 11.12 -14.21 -15.26
N LYS A 220 12.39 -14.19 -14.86
CA LYS A 220 13.22 -15.41 -14.68
C LYS A 220 13.73 -15.59 -13.26
N GLN A 221 13.78 -14.51 -12.49
CA GLN A 221 14.35 -14.46 -11.14
C GLN A 221 13.23 -14.24 -10.11
N ILE A 222 12.34 -15.22 -10.00
CA ILE A 222 11.15 -15.12 -9.14
C ILE A 222 11.52 -14.87 -7.68
N ASP A 223 12.59 -15.50 -7.18
CA ASP A 223 13.06 -15.31 -5.80
C ASP A 223 13.51 -13.86 -5.53
N GLU A 224 14.18 -13.23 -6.51
CA GLU A 224 14.59 -11.82 -6.43
C GLU A 224 13.39 -10.89 -6.49
N ILE A 225 12.40 -11.18 -7.34
CA ILE A 225 11.13 -10.44 -7.40
C ILE A 225 10.40 -10.55 -6.06
N GLN A 226 10.30 -11.74 -5.48
CA GLN A 226 9.70 -11.94 -4.16
C GLN A 226 10.46 -11.17 -3.07
N SER A 227 11.80 -11.15 -3.12
CA SER A 227 12.61 -10.35 -2.19
C SER A 227 12.25 -8.87 -2.32
N ARG A 228 12.18 -8.35 -3.55
CA ARG A 228 11.83 -6.95 -3.78
C ARG A 228 10.42 -6.60 -3.30
N LEU A 229 9.44 -7.48 -3.56
CA LEU A 229 8.08 -7.32 -3.04
C LEU A 229 8.02 -7.36 -1.51
N LYS A 230 8.93 -8.11 -0.86
CA LYS A 230 9.05 -8.13 0.61
C LYS A 230 9.64 -6.82 1.14
N ASP A 231 10.63 -6.24 0.46
CA ASP A 231 11.23 -4.96 0.85
C ASP A 231 10.22 -3.80 0.78
N LEU A 232 9.30 -3.86 -0.19
CA LEU A 232 8.19 -2.92 -0.31
C LEU A 232 6.99 -3.25 0.58
N ASP A 233 7.07 -4.34 1.37
CA ASP A 233 6.02 -4.88 2.23
C ASP A 233 4.71 -5.24 1.50
N ILE A 234 4.79 -5.48 0.18
CA ILE A 234 3.68 -5.89 -0.68
C ILE A 234 3.42 -7.38 -0.51
N PHE A 235 4.49 -8.19 -0.47
CA PHE A 235 4.36 -9.65 -0.38
C PHE A 235 3.63 -10.07 0.90
N GLN A 236 3.88 -9.36 1.99
CA GLN A 236 3.33 -9.59 3.33
C GLN A 236 1.84 -9.25 3.42
N TYR A 237 1.29 -8.49 2.47
CA TYR A 237 -0.16 -8.39 2.35
C TYR A 237 -0.76 -9.76 1.96
N PHE A 238 -0.17 -10.46 0.99
CA PHE A 238 -0.66 -11.77 0.51
C PHE A 238 -0.25 -12.91 1.44
N PHE A 239 0.98 -12.82 1.96
CA PHE A 239 1.62 -13.83 2.80
C PHE A 239 2.10 -13.21 4.12
N PRO A 240 1.19 -12.84 5.04
CA PRO A 240 1.56 -12.13 6.25
C PRO A 240 2.36 -13.03 7.22
N PRO A 241 3.53 -12.59 7.71
CA PRO A 241 4.20 -13.25 8.83
C PRO A 241 3.32 -13.23 10.07
N THR A 242 3.18 -14.37 10.75
CA THR A 242 2.28 -14.53 11.90
C THR A 242 2.59 -13.57 13.04
N ASP A 243 3.87 -13.37 13.36
CA ASP A 243 4.31 -12.42 14.39
C ASP A 243 4.01 -10.95 14.04
N ARG A 244 4.31 -10.53 12.81
CA ARG A 244 4.00 -9.17 12.35
C ARG A 244 2.49 -8.92 12.31
N LEU A 245 1.72 -9.93 11.91
CA LEU A 245 0.26 -9.87 11.94
C LEU A 245 -0.27 -9.73 13.37
N ALA A 246 0.26 -10.51 14.33
CA ALA A 246 -0.09 -10.39 15.74
C ALA A 246 0.21 -8.98 16.29
N LEU A 247 1.42 -8.45 16.07
CA LEU A 247 1.78 -7.09 16.50
C LEU A 247 0.87 -6.03 15.87
N GLY A 248 0.53 -6.19 14.60
CA GLY A 248 -0.41 -5.29 13.91
C GLY A 248 -1.82 -5.34 14.48
N LEU A 249 -2.30 -6.51 14.88
CA LEU A 249 -3.60 -6.69 15.53
C LEU A 249 -3.61 -6.06 16.93
N ILE A 250 -2.54 -6.24 17.70
CA ILE A 250 -2.38 -5.61 19.03
C ILE A 250 -2.35 -4.08 18.91
N ASP A 251 -1.64 -3.52 17.93
CA ASP A 251 -1.66 -2.08 17.58
C ASP A 251 -3.08 -1.56 17.25
N ARG A 252 -4.01 -2.46 16.92
CA ARG A 252 -5.42 -2.16 16.64
C ARG A 252 -6.36 -2.59 17.75
N ASN A 253 -5.84 -2.79 18.96
CA ASN A 253 -6.59 -3.21 20.16
C ASN A 253 -7.23 -4.61 20.05
N VAL A 254 -6.70 -5.47 19.18
CA VAL A 254 -7.03 -6.89 19.14
C VAL A 254 -5.96 -7.63 19.94
N SER A 255 -6.17 -7.70 21.24
CA SER A 255 -5.12 -7.99 22.24
C SER A 255 -5.28 -9.32 22.98
N SER A 256 -6.36 -10.07 22.75
CA SER A 256 -6.55 -11.40 23.34
C SER A 256 -6.03 -12.48 22.41
N GLU A 257 -5.46 -13.55 22.96
CA GLU A 257 -4.95 -14.68 22.14
C GLU A 257 -6.06 -15.32 21.29
N GLU A 258 -7.29 -15.36 21.82
CA GLU A 258 -8.47 -15.87 21.11
C GLU A 258 -8.83 -15.00 19.91
N ASP A 259 -8.88 -13.67 20.07
CA ASP A 259 -9.21 -12.75 18.97
C ASP A 259 -8.10 -12.70 17.91
N ILE A 260 -6.83 -12.82 18.33
CA ILE A 260 -5.70 -12.93 17.41
C ILE A 260 -5.80 -14.24 16.60
N ALA A 261 -6.07 -15.36 17.25
CA ALA A 261 -6.28 -16.65 16.57
C ALA A 261 -7.50 -16.60 15.61
N ALA A 262 -8.59 -15.97 16.02
CA ALA A 262 -9.76 -15.74 15.16
C ALA A 262 -9.41 -14.88 13.94
N SER A 263 -8.56 -13.87 14.12
CA SER A 263 -8.07 -13.00 13.03
C SER A 263 -7.17 -13.77 12.05
N PHE A 264 -6.32 -14.68 12.54
CA PHE A 264 -5.49 -15.55 11.70
C PHE A 264 -6.34 -16.45 10.82
N ASN A 265 -7.35 -17.10 11.41
CA ASN A 265 -8.32 -17.90 10.66
C ASN A 265 -9.09 -17.05 9.63
N LEU A 266 -9.48 -15.84 10.01
CA LEU A 266 -10.17 -14.91 9.11
C LEU A 266 -9.29 -14.50 7.92
N ALA A 267 -7.99 -14.24 8.14
CA ALA A 267 -7.04 -13.93 7.07
C ALA A 267 -6.99 -15.06 6.03
N GLN A 268 -6.87 -16.32 6.50
CA GLN A 268 -6.90 -17.51 5.64
C GLN A 268 -8.22 -17.67 4.89
N VAL A 269 -9.35 -17.47 5.56
CA VAL A 269 -10.67 -17.50 4.92
C VAL A 269 -10.82 -16.40 3.87
N GLN A 270 -10.09 -15.29 3.98
CA GLN A 270 -10.09 -14.22 2.98
C GLN A 270 -9.07 -14.40 1.87
N GLY A 271 -8.31 -15.51 1.86
CA GLY A 271 -7.35 -15.84 0.81
C GLY A 271 -5.90 -15.45 1.12
N HIS A 272 -5.61 -14.96 2.32
CA HIS A 272 -4.25 -14.67 2.75
C HIS A 272 -3.59 -15.93 3.30
N GLU A 273 -2.35 -16.22 2.92
CA GLU A 273 -1.63 -17.40 3.39
C GLU A 273 -0.62 -17.01 4.46
N LEU A 274 -0.86 -17.38 5.72
CA LEU A 274 0.07 -17.04 6.80
C LEU A 274 1.47 -17.62 6.51
N SER A 275 2.48 -16.75 6.53
CA SER A 275 3.87 -17.16 6.36
C SER A 275 4.55 -17.37 7.70
N LYS A 276 5.75 -17.96 7.67
CA LYS A 276 6.60 -18.10 8.86
C LYS A 276 6.90 -16.75 9.51
N ASN A 277 7.15 -16.80 10.81
CA ASN A 277 7.62 -15.68 11.61
C ASN A 277 8.89 -15.07 11.03
N THR A 278 9.02 -13.74 11.19
CA THR A 278 10.14 -12.93 10.68
C THR A 278 10.92 -12.22 11.79
N ILE A 279 10.28 -11.96 12.92
CA ILE A 279 10.83 -11.39 14.15
C ILE A 279 11.27 -12.51 15.09
N VAL A 280 10.41 -13.51 15.27
CA VAL A 280 10.61 -14.65 16.19
C VAL A 280 10.59 -15.98 15.43
N PRO A 281 11.62 -16.27 14.59
CA PRO A 281 11.59 -17.34 13.60
C PRO A 281 11.46 -18.75 14.20
N ASP A 282 11.87 -18.92 15.47
CA ASP A 282 11.88 -20.20 16.16
C ASP A 282 10.55 -20.54 16.84
N ALA A 283 9.59 -19.61 16.90
CA ALA A 283 8.27 -19.88 17.46
C ALA A 283 7.41 -20.71 16.48
N GLU A 284 6.84 -21.83 16.95
CA GLU A 284 6.08 -22.76 16.10
C GLU A 284 4.57 -22.49 16.09
N ASN A 285 4.05 -21.83 17.12
CA ASN A 285 2.62 -21.55 17.29
C ASN A 285 2.36 -20.17 17.87
N LEU A 286 1.09 -19.74 17.91
CA LEU A 286 0.70 -18.42 18.40
C LEU A 286 1.16 -18.17 19.84
N ARG A 287 0.98 -19.15 20.72
CA ARG A 287 1.36 -19.03 22.14
C ARG A 287 2.85 -18.79 22.30
N GLU A 288 3.68 -19.57 21.60
CA GLU A 288 5.12 -19.39 21.56
C GLU A 288 5.52 -18.06 20.92
N THR A 289 4.83 -17.66 19.86
CA THR A 289 5.04 -16.37 19.18
C THR A 289 4.83 -15.22 20.16
N MET A 290 3.71 -15.22 20.89
CA MET A 290 3.38 -14.21 21.90
C MET A 290 4.38 -14.21 23.07
N ALA A 291 4.79 -15.39 23.54
CA ALA A 291 5.79 -15.51 24.60
C ALA A 291 7.16 -14.95 24.16
N GLN A 292 7.62 -15.26 22.95
CA GLN A 292 8.89 -14.76 22.43
C GLN A 292 8.82 -13.26 22.14
N LEU A 293 7.72 -12.74 21.56
CA LEU A 293 7.54 -11.31 21.36
C LEU A 293 7.59 -10.52 22.69
N LYS A 294 7.13 -11.13 23.79
CA LYS A 294 7.23 -10.55 25.13
C LYS A 294 8.68 -10.54 25.63
N ILE A 295 9.41 -11.63 25.43
CA ILE A 295 10.83 -11.75 25.82
C ILE A 295 11.69 -10.74 25.04
N GLU A 296 11.44 -10.60 23.74
CA GLU A 296 12.11 -9.63 22.85
C GLU A 296 11.65 -8.19 23.09
N GLY A 297 10.71 -7.97 24.01
CA GLY A 297 10.28 -6.64 24.44
C GLY A 297 9.48 -5.88 23.39
N TYR A 298 8.72 -6.56 22.51
CA TYR A 298 7.77 -5.95 21.58
C TYR A 298 6.35 -5.83 22.16
N VAL A 299 6.01 -6.70 23.10
CA VAL A 299 4.70 -6.70 23.78
C VAL A 299 4.87 -6.78 25.29
N MET A 300 3.87 -6.29 26.01
CA MET A 300 3.78 -6.35 27.47
C MET A 300 2.39 -6.79 27.92
N GLU A 301 2.30 -7.38 29.11
CA GLU A 301 1.02 -7.73 29.73
C GLU A 301 0.49 -6.52 30.50
N GLY A 302 -0.69 -6.03 30.09
CA GLY A 302 -1.52 -5.12 30.88
C GLY A 302 -2.41 -5.90 31.85
N GLU A 303 -3.26 -5.18 32.60
CA GLU A 303 -4.13 -5.80 33.63
C GLU A 303 -5.13 -6.81 33.06
N PHE A 304 -5.56 -6.63 31.80
CA PHE A 304 -6.56 -7.49 31.14
C PHE A 304 -6.23 -7.82 29.67
N THR A 305 -5.16 -7.26 29.11
CA THR A 305 -4.88 -7.28 27.67
C THR A 305 -3.38 -7.34 27.40
N THR A 306 -2.99 -7.87 26.23
CA THR A 306 -1.62 -7.67 25.72
C THR A 306 -1.53 -6.33 25.00
N GLU A 307 -0.51 -5.54 25.32
CA GLU A 307 -0.27 -4.23 24.72
C GLU A 307 1.10 -4.19 24.04
N LEU A 308 1.30 -3.23 23.14
CA LEU A 308 2.63 -2.96 22.60
C LEU A 308 3.48 -2.31 23.69
N SER A 309 4.74 -2.73 23.77
CA SER A 309 5.76 -1.97 24.51
C SER A 309 6.22 -0.75 23.68
N GLU A 310 7.06 0.10 24.26
CA GLU A 310 7.74 1.18 23.51
C GLU A 310 8.54 0.64 22.30
N GLY A 311 9.18 -0.53 22.45
CA GLY A 311 9.90 -1.21 21.36
C GLY A 311 8.95 -1.70 20.27
N GLY A 312 7.80 -2.25 20.68
CA GLY A 312 6.69 -2.62 19.80
C GLY A 312 6.18 -1.44 18.99
N GLU A 313 5.87 -0.33 19.66
CA GLU A 313 5.40 0.89 19.00
C GLU A 313 6.43 1.47 18.03
N ALA A 314 7.71 1.49 18.42
CA ALA A 314 8.80 1.96 17.57
C ALA A 314 8.92 1.10 16.30
N PHE A 315 8.88 -0.22 16.43
CA PHE A 315 8.83 -1.13 15.29
C PHE A 315 7.61 -0.88 14.41
N ARG A 316 6.41 -0.80 15.02
CA ARG A 316 5.15 -0.57 14.30
C ARG A 316 5.16 0.73 13.50
N LYS A 317 5.74 1.82 14.03
CA LYS A 317 5.88 3.09 13.30
C LYS A 317 6.60 2.93 11.95
N THR A 318 7.54 1.99 11.84
CA THR A 318 8.28 1.75 10.58
C THR A 318 7.45 1.05 9.49
N ILE A 319 6.37 0.34 9.89
CA ILE A 319 5.57 -0.49 8.98
C ILE A 319 4.10 -0.04 8.85
N LYS A 320 3.60 0.84 9.73
CA LYS A 320 2.20 1.29 9.80
C LYS A 320 1.68 2.03 8.55
N VAL A 321 2.60 2.49 7.70
CA VAL A 321 2.30 3.16 6.43
C VAL A 321 2.48 2.25 5.21
N ARG A 322 2.93 1.00 5.42
CA ARG A 322 3.30 0.07 4.35
C ARG A 322 2.09 -0.74 3.84
N PRO A 323 2.15 -1.28 2.60
CA PRO A 323 1.02 -1.99 1.97
C PRO A 323 0.38 -3.10 2.80
N SER A 324 1.18 -3.87 3.54
CA SER A 324 0.72 -4.98 4.40
C SER A 324 -0.38 -4.59 5.40
N GLU A 325 -0.43 -3.31 5.83
CA GLU A 325 -1.40 -2.79 6.79
C GLU A 325 -2.84 -2.77 6.29
N GLY A 326 -3.05 -2.92 4.98
CA GLY A 326 -4.40 -3.11 4.43
C GLY A 326 -5.08 -4.33 5.04
N LEU A 327 -4.36 -5.45 5.17
CA LEU A 327 -4.91 -6.66 5.78
C LEU A 327 -5.25 -6.43 7.25
N ILE A 328 -4.32 -5.88 8.03
CA ILE A 328 -4.49 -5.64 9.47
C ILE A 328 -5.73 -4.78 9.74
N THR A 329 -5.88 -3.69 8.99
CA THR A 329 -7.02 -2.78 9.11
C THR A 329 -8.34 -3.48 8.83
N LYS A 330 -8.38 -4.34 7.81
CA LYS A 330 -9.57 -5.11 7.45
C LYS A 330 -9.95 -6.13 8.52
N LEU A 331 -8.97 -6.88 9.04
CA LEU A 331 -9.21 -7.88 10.07
C LEU A 331 -9.71 -7.24 11.37
N SER A 332 -9.06 -6.15 11.81
CA SER A 332 -9.46 -5.46 13.04
C SER A 332 -10.90 -4.93 12.94
N GLN A 333 -11.28 -4.34 11.80
CA GLN A 333 -12.65 -3.87 11.58
C GLN A 333 -13.68 -5.00 11.68
N ILE A 334 -13.41 -6.17 11.09
CA ILE A 334 -14.34 -7.29 11.12
C ILE A 334 -14.48 -7.86 12.53
N VAL A 335 -13.39 -7.98 13.27
CA VAL A 335 -13.41 -8.47 14.65
C VAL A 335 -14.15 -7.49 15.57
N SER A 336 -13.86 -6.18 15.48
CA SER A 336 -14.59 -5.16 16.26
C SER A 336 -16.10 -5.21 16.03
N VAL A 337 -16.55 -5.35 14.78
CA VAL A 337 -17.98 -5.47 14.46
C VAL A 337 -18.60 -6.73 15.08
N LYS A 338 -17.90 -7.87 15.09
CA LYS A 338 -18.40 -9.11 15.71
C LYS A 338 -18.54 -8.97 17.23
N ILE A 339 -17.57 -8.32 17.88
CA ILE A 339 -17.61 -8.05 19.33
C ILE A 339 -18.81 -7.15 19.67
N ASP A 340 -19.01 -6.08 18.89
CA ASP A 340 -20.14 -5.16 19.09
C ASP A 340 -21.51 -5.83 18.92
N LEU A 341 -21.65 -6.73 17.94
CA LEU A 341 -22.88 -7.50 17.72
C LEU A 341 -23.16 -8.45 18.89
N ASN A 342 -22.16 -9.21 19.34
CA ASN A 342 -22.30 -10.11 20.48
C ASN A 342 -22.70 -9.34 21.76
N LEU A 343 -22.11 -8.16 22.00
CA LEU A 343 -22.47 -7.31 23.15
C LEU A 343 -23.90 -6.77 23.05
N LYS A 344 -24.34 -6.34 21.87
CA LYS A 344 -25.71 -5.87 21.65
C LYS A 344 -26.74 -6.99 21.82
N ASP A 345 -26.44 -8.20 21.36
CA ASP A 345 -27.33 -9.35 21.56
C ASP A 345 -27.43 -9.75 23.04
N LEU A 346 -26.33 -9.61 23.79
CA LEU A 346 -26.27 -9.91 25.22
C LEU A 346 -26.97 -8.84 26.09
N LEU A 347 -26.94 -7.57 25.68
CA LEU A 347 -27.56 -6.44 26.39
C LEU A 347 -28.98 -6.10 25.91
N GLY A 348 -29.31 -6.47 24.67
CA GLY A 348 -30.62 -6.27 24.02
C GLY A 348 -31.58 -7.45 24.18
N GLY A 349 -31.10 -8.59 24.70
CA GLY A 349 -31.93 -9.72 25.12
C GLY A 349 -32.72 -9.41 26.40
N LYS A 350 -33.81 -8.66 26.28
CA LYS A 350 -34.91 -8.60 27.25
C LYS A 350 -36.25 -8.80 26.57
#